data_AF-A0A6J1J3P0-F1
#
_entry.id   AF-A0A6J1J3P0-F1
#
_cell.length_a   1.000
_cell.length_b   1.000
_cell.length_c   1.000
_cell.angle_alpha   90.00
_cell.angle_beta   90.00
_cell.angle_gamma   90.00
#
_symmetry.space_group_name_H-M   'P 1'
#
loop_
_entity.id
_entity.type
_entity.pdbx_description
1 polymer ?
#
loop_
_entity_poly.entity_id
_entity_poly.type
_entity_poly.pdbx_seq_one_letter_code
_entity_poly.pdbx_strand_id
1 'polypeptide(L)'
;MATTSSLCSLPAQSPTLPSISLSSLPSLKTHLPQQPHFTISPFSTKLAPNFISNDTLTHPPPSEAAAVLAVEAAREHVLVEAGWLSKDWRCKNLEKMEQSCGGDGNVAWKKRRRKRRKEVGETAEENWVALSSGPLRPGHLSSKEEAELCLCLKEAAQIEKTKTRIMETQDHEPTNKQLAIAMGTKLGYIDRVLWRARESRDRLIRCYSKLVISIAAPYQGKGISLQDLTQEGNIGLLKGAERFEPNRGHKLSTYAYWWIRQTIIQALDKKSRLVRLPGHMGQMVARIAEANNHLGIKLSRVPTHKEVAKYLKVPVSTVRLVTERSKRPISINRPVNDRGCLTLQEIMPGPDNLTPENMVIRKLMKQELKRLLSTLSKREAHILTLYFGLNGQIPQSFEEIGKSLNLSRETIRQTNIATLAKLKKSNILDYLKDYLV
;
A
#
# COMPACT_ATOMS: atom_id res chain seq x y z
N MET A 1 13.62 -64.40 14.61
CA MET A 1 14.99 -64.41 15.18
C MET A 1 15.25 -63.02 15.76
N ALA A 2 15.65 -62.92 17.04
CA ALA A 2 16.34 -61.79 17.73
C ALA A 2 15.72 -60.35 17.66
N THR A 3 15.90 -59.38 18.57
CA THR A 3 16.21 -59.21 20.02
C THR A 3 16.15 -57.67 20.28
N THR A 4 15.75 -57.06 21.42
CA THR A 4 15.18 -57.47 22.72
C THR A 4 14.49 -56.24 23.38
N SER A 5 13.72 -56.44 24.46
CA SER A 5 12.99 -55.39 25.21
C SER A 5 13.71 -54.86 26.46
N SER A 6 13.54 -53.57 26.80
CA SER A 6 13.56 -52.99 28.17
C SER A 6 12.98 -51.56 28.09
N LEU A 7 11.95 -51.09 28.81
CA LEU A 7 11.62 -51.04 30.25
C LEU A 7 12.44 -50.04 31.09
N CYS A 8 11.71 -49.40 32.03
CA CYS A 8 12.06 -48.35 33.02
C CYS A 8 11.85 -46.89 32.58
N SER A 9 11.38 -45.93 33.41
CA SER A 9 10.44 -45.80 34.54
C SER A 9 10.63 -44.37 35.09
N LEU A 10 9.56 -43.71 35.56
CA LEU A 10 9.62 -42.37 36.19
C LEU A 10 10.07 -42.47 37.67
N PRO A 11 10.59 -41.39 38.28
CA PRO A 11 9.71 -40.55 39.10
C PRO A 11 9.96 -39.03 39.03
N ALA A 12 9.08 -38.27 39.68
CA ALA A 12 9.04 -36.80 39.66
C ALA A 12 9.92 -36.14 40.75
N GLN A 13 10.31 -34.87 40.53
CA GLN A 13 10.65 -33.90 41.56
C GLN A 13 10.52 -32.46 41.03
N SER A 14 10.11 -31.53 41.89
CA SER A 14 9.85 -30.12 41.58
C SER A 14 11.02 -29.21 42.02
N PRO A 15 11.31 -28.10 41.31
CA PRO A 15 12.24 -27.08 41.77
C PRO A 15 11.54 -25.96 42.56
N THR A 16 12.11 -25.62 43.71
CA THR A 16 11.70 -24.53 44.61
C THR A 16 12.28 -23.18 44.19
N LEU A 17 11.61 -22.08 44.58
CA LEU A 17 12.10 -20.70 44.39
C LEU A 17 13.11 -20.32 45.48
N PRO A 18 14.23 -19.64 45.15
CA PRO A 18 15.12 -19.07 46.15
C PRO A 18 14.63 -17.68 46.61
N SER A 19 14.43 -17.54 47.92
CA SER A 19 14.32 -16.25 48.59
C SER A 19 15.69 -15.62 48.81
N ILE A 20 15.90 -14.37 48.39
CA ILE A 20 17.09 -13.58 48.77
C ILE A 20 16.64 -12.24 49.35
N SER A 21 17.26 -11.88 50.48
CA SER A 21 16.88 -10.80 51.38
C SER A 21 17.41 -9.42 50.96
N LEU A 22 16.65 -8.37 51.31
CA LEU A 22 17.05 -6.98 51.18
C LEU A 22 18.03 -6.57 52.28
N SER A 23 19.28 -6.32 51.92
CA SER A 23 20.22 -5.48 52.70
C SER A 23 21.31 -4.90 51.79
N SER A 24 22.01 -3.87 52.28
CA SER A 24 23.11 -3.11 51.64
C SER A 24 22.86 -2.35 50.32
N LEU A 25 22.17 -1.20 50.44
CA LEU A 25 22.45 -0.04 49.59
C LEU A 25 23.68 0.74 50.12
N PRO A 26 24.64 1.14 49.28
CA PRO A 26 25.50 2.29 49.51
C PRO A 26 25.01 3.49 48.70
N SER A 27 24.71 4.58 49.40
CA SER A 27 24.49 5.90 48.79
C SER A 27 25.78 6.47 48.20
N LEU A 28 25.69 7.33 47.17
CA LEU A 28 26.58 8.51 46.99
C LEU A 28 26.18 9.42 45.81
N LYS A 29 25.91 10.69 46.15
CA LYS A 29 26.13 11.95 45.41
C LYS A 29 25.68 12.10 43.94
N THR A 30 24.63 12.92 43.83
CA THR A 30 24.32 13.87 42.75
C THR A 30 25.49 14.42 41.93
N HIS A 31 25.33 14.42 40.59
CA HIS A 31 25.66 15.57 39.74
C HIS A 31 24.67 15.66 38.58
N LEU A 32 23.92 16.77 38.52
CA LEU A 32 22.94 17.10 37.48
C LEU A 32 23.58 18.05 36.46
N PRO A 33 23.48 17.76 35.15
CA PRO A 33 23.39 18.77 34.11
C PRO A 33 21.92 18.95 33.68
N GLN A 34 21.56 20.18 33.33
CA GLN A 34 20.18 20.61 33.08
C GLN A 34 19.57 19.95 31.83
N GLN A 35 18.31 19.50 31.91
CA GLN A 35 17.52 19.15 30.74
C GLN A 35 16.85 20.40 30.14
N PRO A 36 16.77 20.54 28.81
CA PRO A 36 15.85 21.49 28.19
C PRO A 36 14.41 21.01 28.35
N HIS A 37 13.55 21.87 28.90
CA HIS A 37 12.15 21.55 29.17
C HIS A 37 11.36 21.28 27.89
N PHE A 38 10.94 20.03 27.68
CA PHE A 38 9.81 19.73 26.78
C PHE A 38 8.50 19.87 27.54
N THR A 39 7.79 20.97 27.32
CA THR A 39 6.44 21.19 27.83
C THR A 39 5.44 20.30 27.10
N ILE A 40 5.21 19.09 27.63
CA ILE A 40 4.07 18.26 27.24
C ILE A 40 2.83 18.85 27.93
N SER A 41 1.97 19.50 27.16
CA SER A 41 0.66 19.95 27.65
C SER A 41 -0.21 18.74 28.06
N PRO A 42 -0.86 18.74 29.23
CA PRO A 42 -1.76 17.66 29.61
C PRO A 42 -2.97 17.64 28.68
N PHE A 43 -3.16 16.53 27.97
CA PHE A 43 -4.40 16.28 27.24
C PHE A 43 -5.52 16.05 28.26
N SER A 44 -6.40 17.05 28.42
CA SER A 44 -7.48 17.01 29.39
C SER A 44 -8.53 15.96 29.00
N THR A 45 -8.75 15.01 29.91
CA THR A 45 -9.76 13.95 29.83
C THR A 45 -11.16 14.52 30.10
N LYS A 46 -11.90 14.90 29.05
CA LYS A 46 -13.37 15.08 29.12
C LYS A 46 -14.07 14.70 27.80
N LEU A 47 -14.37 13.41 27.65
CA LEU A 47 -15.49 12.94 26.81
C LEU A 47 -16.21 11.82 27.55
N ALA A 48 -17.36 12.14 28.13
CA ALA A 48 -18.27 11.18 28.73
C ALA A 48 -19.13 10.49 27.63
N PRO A 49 -19.60 9.25 27.84
CA PRO A 49 -20.36 8.51 26.83
C PRO A 49 -21.85 8.84 26.89
N ASN A 50 -22.33 9.66 25.96
CA ASN A 50 -23.78 9.82 25.75
C ASN A 50 -24.27 8.83 24.67
N PHE A 51 -24.95 7.78 25.12
CA PHE A 51 -25.80 6.93 24.29
C PHE A 51 -26.96 7.74 23.70
N ILE A 52 -27.07 7.81 22.37
CA ILE A 52 -28.35 8.04 21.68
C ILE A 52 -28.42 7.11 20.45
N SER A 53 -29.47 6.27 20.47
CA SER A 53 -30.19 5.60 19.39
C SER A 53 -29.57 5.48 17.98
N ASN A 54 -29.33 4.24 17.55
CA ASN A 54 -29.30 3.88 16.13
C ASN A 54 -30.74 3.64 15.64
N ASP A 55 -31.39 4.67 15.10
CA ASP A 55 -32.57 4.46 14.24
C ASP A 55 -32.11 4.00 12.86
N THR A 56 -32.47 2.78 12.49
CA THR A 56 -32.23 2.22 11.16
C THR A 56 -33.13 2.88 10.12
N LEU A 57 -32.62 3.90 9.44
CA LEU A 57 -33.18 4.34 8.16
C LEU A 57 -32.80 3.33 7.06
N THR A 58 -33.79 2.52 6.69
CA THR A 58 -33.71 1.54 5.61
C THR A 58 -33.59 2.24 4.26
N HIS A 59 -32.36 2.45 3.78
CA HIS A 59 -32.17 2.80 2.36
C HIS A 59 -32.37 1.54 1.50
N PRO A 60 -33.17 1.60 0.42
CA PRO A 60 -33.29 0.49 -0.52
C PRO A 60 -31.94 0.27 -1.23
N PRO A 61 -31.65 -0.97 -1.70
CA PRO A 61 -30.43 -1.22 -2.45
C PRO A 61 -30.40 -0.35 -3.72
N PRO A 62 -29.24 0.21 -4.10
CA PRO A 62 -29.14 0.98 -5.33
C PRO A 62 -29.49 0.07 -6.51
N SER A 63 -30.45 0.50 -7.34
CA SER A 63 -30.75 -0.16 -8.60
C SER A 63 -29.50 -0.24 -9.46
N GLU A 64 -29.38 -1.28 -10.29
CA GLU A 64 -28.17 -1.51 -11.10
C GLU A 64 -27.80 -0.30 -11.96
N ALA A 65 -28.78 0.48 -12.41
CA ALA A 65 -28.58 1.76 -13.09
C ALA A 65 -27.77 2.79 -12.29
N ALA A 66 -27.94 2.88 -10.97
CA ALA A 66 -27.16 3.79 -10.12
C ALA A 66 -25.71 3.30 -9.93
N ALA A 67 -25.49 1.98 -9.90
CA ALA A 67 -24.15 1.40 -9.89
C ALA A 67 -23.43 1.62 -11.24
N VAL A 68 -24.14 1.44 -12.36
CA VAL A 68 -23.63 1.72 -13.72
C VAL A 68 -23.30 3.21 -13.87
N LEU A 69 -24.18 4.13 -13.47
CA LEU A 69 -23.91 5.57 -13.51
C LEU A 69 -22.73 5.99 -12.60
N ALA A 70 -22.55 5.36 -11.44
CA ALA A 70 -21.39 5.61 -10.59
C ALA A 70 -20.08 5.10 -11.23
N VAL A 71 -20.13 3.96 -11.93
CA VAL A 71 -19.00 3.41 -12.70
C VAL A 71 -18.69 4.27 -13.93
N GLU A 72 -19.69 4.79 -14.63
CA GLU A 72 -19.52 5.70 -15.77
C GLU A 72 -18.97 7.06 -15.34
N ALA A 73 -19.49 7.65 -14.25
CA ALA A 73 -18.94 8.88 -13.67
C ALA A 73 -17.48 8.71 -13.20
N ALA A 74 -17.12 7.54 -12.66
CA ALA A 74 -15.73 7.20 -12.35
C ALA A 74 -14.87 7.06 -13.63
N ARG A 75 -15.45 6.54 -14.72
CA ARG A 75 -14.79 6.37 -16.03
C ARG A 75 -14.51 7.72 -16.70
N GLU A 76 -15.44 8.66 -16.62
CA GLU A 76 -15.25 10.04 -17.08
C GLU A 76 -14.19 10.77 -16.25
N HIS A 77 -14.19 10.62 -14.92
CA HIS A 77 -13.14 11.18 -14.07
C HIS A 77 -11.74 10.67 -14.43
N VAL A 78 -11.58 9.39 -14.76
CA VAL A 78 -10.30 8.81 -15.22
C VAL A 78 -9.88 9.34 -16.60
N LEU A 79 -10.83 9.57 -17.52
CA LEU A 79 -10.55 10.20 -18.82
C LEU A 79 -10.14 11.67 -18.67
N VAL A 80 -10.75 12.40 -17.73
CA VAL A 80 -10.35 13.76 -17.37
C VAL A 80 -8.94 13.76 -16.76
N GLU A 81 -8.63 12.90 -15.77
CA GLU A 81 -7.29 12.82 -15.16
C GLU A 81 -6.17 12.53 -16.20
N ALA A 82 -6.43 11.69 -17.20
CA ALA A 82 -5.50 11.44 -18.31
C ALA A 82 -5.25 12.72 -19.16
N GLY A 83 -6.24 13.60 -19.29
CA GLY A 83 -6.11 14.92 -19.90
C GLY A 83 -5.30 15.92 -19.08
N TRP A 84 -5.46 15.93 -17.75
CA TRP A 84 -4.77 16.87 -16.86
C TRP A 84 -3.27 16.63 -16.74
N LEU A 85 -2.83 15.36 -16.67
CA LEU A 85 -1.40 14.99 -16.74
C LEU A 85 -0.73 15.43 -18.06
N SER A 86 -1.52 15.59 -19.13
CA SER A 86 -1.07 15.94 -20.48
C SER A 86 -1.08 17.44 -20.77
N LYS A 87 -1.99 18.22 -20.16
CA LYS A 87 -2.14 19.67 -20.37
C LYS A 87 -1.25 20.51 -19.46
N ASP A 88 -1.23 20.23 -18.15
CA ASP A 88 -0.60 21.14 -17.18
C ASP A 88 0.95 21.14 -17.25
N TRP A 89 1.54 20.02 -17.73
CA TRP A 89 2.97 19.94 -18.07
C TRP A 89 3.31 20.54 -19.44
N ARG A 90 2.36 20.53 -20.41
CA ARG A 90 2.56 21.17 -21.71
C ARG A 90 2.59 22.69 -21.56
N CYS A 91 1.55 23.30 -20.99
CA CYS A 91 1.46 24.77 -20.94
C CYS A 91 2.66 25.39 -20.19
N LYS A 92 3.00 24.89 -19.00
CA LYS A 92 4.10 25.43 -18.17
C LYS A 92 5.50 25.26 -18.76
N ASN A 93 5.68 24.40 -19.77
CA ASN A 93 6.96 24.24 -20.47
C ASN A 93 6.95 24.84 -21.88
N LEU A 94 5.80 24.93 -22.57
CA LEU A 94 5.71 25.68 -23.83
C LEU A 94 5.91 27.17 -23.57
N GLU A 95 5.19 27.76 -22.60
CA GLU A 95 5.34 29.17 -22.23
C GLU A 95 6.78 29.49 -21.77
N LYS A 96 7.43 28.58 -21.04
CA LYS A 96 8.84 28.71 -20.64
C LYS A 96 9.84 28.52 -21.79
N MET A 97 9.49 27.80 -22.86
CA MET A 97 10.32 27.70 -24.05
C MET A 97 10.10 28.88 -25.00
N GLU A 98 8.88 29.38 -25.12
CA GLU A 98 8.51 30.51 -25.98
C GLU A 98 9.03 31.84 -25.40
N GLN A 99 8.86 32.11 -24.10
CA GLN A 99 9.43 33.29 -23.44
C GLN A 99 10.97 33.29 -23.38
N SER A 100 11.61 32.13 -23.59
CA SER A 100 13.08 31.99 -23.70
C SER A 100 13.58 32.09 -25.16
N CYS A 101 12.66 32.21 -26.13
CA CYS A 101 12.94 32.32 -27.56
C CYS A 101 12.76 33.74 -28.11
N GLY A 102 13.12 34.76 -27.33
CA GLY A 102 13.59 36.03 -27.90
C GLY A 102 14.85 35.78 -28.75
N GLY A 103 14.85 36.28 -29.99
CA GLY A 103 15.79 35.84 -31.02
C GLY A 103 17.26 36.22 -30.79
N ASP A 104 18.02 35.34 -30.12
CA ASP A 104 19.47 35.12 -30.38
C ASP A 104 20.04 33.88 -29.63
N GLY A 105 19.38 33.45 -28.55
CA GLY A 105 19.90 32.43 -27.63
C GLY A 105 20.18 31.04 -28.24
N ASN A 106 19.55 30.67 -29.36
CA ASN A 106 19.66 29.34 -29.95
C ASN A 106 21.05 29.09 -30.59
N VAL A 107 21.67 30.12 -31.17
CA VAL A 107 23.05 30.05 -31.68
C VAL A 107 24.06 30.00 -30.53
N ALA A 108 23.84 30.78 -29.47
CA ALA A 108 24.65 30.76 -28.27
C ALA A 108 24.60 29.40 -27.54
N TRP A 109 23.43 28.76 -27.46
CA TRP A 109 23.27 27.42 -26.89
C TRP A 109 24.02 26.35 -27.71
N LYS A 110 23.91 26.39 -29.05
CA LYS A 110 24.65 25.49 -29.95
C LYS A 110 26.16 25.72 -29.87
N LYS A 111 26.64 26.98 -29.80
CA LYS A 111 28.06 27.32 -29.58
C LYS A 111 28.56 26.86 -28.21
N ARG A 112 27.84 27.10 -27.12
CA ARG A 112 28.20 26.62 -25.76
C ARG A 112 28.24 25.08 -25.69
N ARG A 113 27.33 24.38 -26.38
CA ARG A 113 27.33 22.90 -26.45
C ARG A 113 28.49 22.34 -27.28
N ARG A 114 28.93 23.05 -28.33
CA ARG A 114 30.16 22.74 -29.09
C ARG A 114 31.43 23.06 -28.28
N LYS A 115 31.48 24.16 -27.53
CA LYS A 115 32.63 24.52 -26.68
C LYS A 115 32.82 23.51 -25.55
N ARG A 116 31.74 23.15 -24.83
CA ARG A 116 31.78 22.05 -23.83
C ARG A 116 32.20 20.71 -24.43
N ARG A 117 31.88 20.41 -25.70
CA ARG A 117 32.39 19.19 -26.37
C ARG A 117 33.88 19.24 -26.69
N LYS A 118 34.50 20.41 -26.81
CA LYS A 118 35.96 20.57 -26.95
C LYS A 118 36.67 20.57 -25.58
N GLU A 119 36.09 21.25 -24.58
CA GLU A 119 36.69 21.37 -23.23
C GLU A 119 36.54 20.11 -22.37
N VAL A 120 35.56 19.24 -22.65
CA VAL A 120 35.36 17.95 -21.96
C VAL A 120 36.06 16.78 -22.70
N GLY A 121 36.76 17.06 -23.81
CA GLY A 121 37.37 16.06 -24.68
C GLY A 121 38.56 15.29 -24.09
N GLU A 122 39.17 15.76 -22.99
CA GLU A 122 40.44 15.23 -22.48
C GLU A 122 40.40 14.80 -21.00
N THR A 123 39.28 14.96 -20.29
CA THR A 123 39.17 14.61 -18.85
C THR A 123 37.97 13.71 -18.49
N ALA A 124 37.07 13.44 -19.43
CA ALA A 124 35.89 12.61 -19.19
C ALA A 124 36.02 11.16 -19.66
N GLU A 125 36.89 10.84 -20.62
CA GLU A 125 36.99 9.48 -21.18
C GLU A 125 37.74 8.51 -20.25
N GLU A 126 38.74 8.97 -19.51
CA GLU A 126 39.55 8.13 -18.62
C GLU A 126 38.76 7.53 -17.46
N ASN A 127 37.76 8.25 -16.95
CA ASN A 127 36.98 7.83 -15.78
C ASN A 127 35.87 6.80 -16.11
N TRP A 128 35.66 6.44 -17.39
CA TRP A 128 34.70 5.40 -17.80
C TRP A 128 35.30 3.99 -17.85
N VAL A 129 36.62 3.84 -17.69
CA VAL A 129 37.32 2.55 -17.88
C VAL A 129 37.38 1.71 -16.59
N ALA A 130 37.32 2.32 -15.41
CA ALA A 130 37.62 1.67 -14.13
C ALA A 130 36.55 0.70 -13.58
N LEU A 131 35.34 0.63 -14.16
CA LEU A 131 34.25 -0.27 -13.71
C LEU A 131 33.67 -1.11 -14.87
N SER A 132 34.53 -1.79 -15.65
CA SER A 132 34.07 -2.65 -16.78
C SER A 132 35.01 -3.82 -17.13
N SER A 133 35.48 -4.58 -16.14
CA SER A 133 36.13 -5.87 -16.33
C SER A 133 35.09 -7.00 -16.56
N GLY A 134 34.53 -7.05 -17.77
CA GLY A 134 33.62 -8.14 -18.20
C GLY A 134 33.22 -8.05 -19.68
N PRO A 135 33.30 -9.14 -20.46
CA PRO A 135 33.11 -9.07 -21.91
C PRO A 135 31.62 -9.21 -22.30
N LEU A 136 30.94 -8.08 -22.48
CA LEU A 136 29.70 -7.97 -23.26
C LEU A 136 29.47 -6.49 -23.60
N ARG A 137 29.87 -6.06 -24.81
CA ARG A 137 29.46 -4.76 -25.36
C ARG A 137 28.09 -4.94 -26.03
N PRO A 138 26.97 -4.51 -25.43
CA PRO A 138 25.71 -4.46 -26.16
C PRO A 138 25.85 -3.50 -27.35
N GLY A 139 25.68 -4.02 -28.57
CA GLY A 139 25.69 -3.22 -29.78
C GLY A 139 24.56 -2.18 -29.76
N HIS A 140 24.84 -0.99 -30.28
CA HIS A 140 23.78 -0.02 -30.55
C HIS A 140 22.99 -0.53 -31.77
N LEU A 141 21.66 -0.60 -31.66
CA LEU A 141 20.83 -1.03 -32.78
C LEU A 141 20.86 0.01 -33.90
N SER A 142 20.80 -0.48 -35.14
CA SER A 142 20.46 0.33 -36.30
C SER A 142 18.96 0.67 -36.29
N SER A 143 18.58 1.79 -36.90
CA SER A 143 17.17 2.20 -37.02
C SER A 143 16.31 1.19 -37.79
N LYS A 144 16.93 0.35 -38.64
CA LYS A 144 16.25 -0.77 -39.32
C LYS A 144 15.95 -1.92 -38.35
N GLU A 145 16.94 -2.33 -37.56
CA GLU A 145 16.78 -3.35 -36.53
C GLU A 145 15.77 -2.92 -35.45
N GLU A 146 15.77 -1.64 -35.05
CA GLU A 146 14.74 -1.09 -34.14
C GLU A 146 13.33 -1.27 -34.71
N ALA A 147 13.14 -1.01 -36.00
CA ALA A 147 11.86 -1.16 -36.68
C ALA A 147 11.41 -2.63 -36.74
N GLU A 148 12.31 -3.54 -37.11
CA GLU A 148 12.07 -4.99 -37.19
C GLU A 148 11.65 -5.57 -35.83
N LEU A 149 12.42 -5.29 -34.77
CA LEU A 149 12.10 -5.79 -33.43
C LEU A 149 10.77 -5.21 -32.92
N CYS A 150 10.50 -3.91 -33.14
CA CYS A 150 9.22 -3.30 -32.76
C CYS A 150 8.04 -3.89 -33.55
N LEU A 151 8.24 -4.32 -34.79
CA LEU A 151 7.20 -5.01 -35.58
C LEU A 151 6.88 -6.39 -34.97
N CYS A 152 7.89 -7.19 -34.63
CA CYS A 152 7.68 -8.47 -33.94
C CYS A 152 6.95 -8.31 -32.60
N LEU A 153 7.24 -7.24 -31.84
CA LEU A 153 6.49 -6.94 -30.61
C LEU A 153 5.04 -6.56 -30.89
N LYS A 154 4.76 -5.80 -31.96
CA LYS A 154 3.40 -5.44 -32.35
C LYS A 154 2.57 -6.66 -32.73
N GLU A 155 3.13 -7.59 -33.49
CA GLU A 155 2.45 -8.84 -33.86
C GLU A 155 2.07 -9.65 -32.62
N ALA A 156 3.01 -9.85 -31.69
CA ALA A 156 2.73 -10.50 -30.42
C ALA A 156 1.69 -9.75 -29.56
N ALA A 157 1.74 -8.42 -29.52
CA ALA A 157 0.75 -7.62 -28.81
C ALA A 157 -0.66 -7.71 -29.43
N GLN A 158 -0.83 -8.08 -30.71
CA GLN A 158 -2.15 -8.42 -31.25
C GLN A 158 -2.60 -9.82 -30.82
N ILE A 159 -1.69 -10.80 -30.76
CA ILE A 159 -1.99 -12.15 -30.23
C ILE A 159 -2.38 -12.08 -28.75
N GLU A 160 -1.73 -11.22 -27.97
CA GLU A 160 -2.07 -11.01 -26.55
C GLU A 160 -3.47 -10.37 -26.39
N LYS A 161 -3.89 -9.47 -27.29
CA LYS A 161 -5.27 -8.92 -27.31
C LYS A 161 -6.33 -9.93 -27.72
N THR A 162 -6.04 -10.80 -28.70
CA THR A 162 -6.99 -11.86 -29.06
C THR A 162 -7.08 -12.90 -27.94
N LYS A 163 -5.97 -13.20 -27.26
CA LYS A 163 -5.98 -14.00 -26.02
C LYS A 163 -6.89 -13.38 -24.95
N THR A 164 -6.72 -12.10 -24.60
CA THR A 164 -7.56 -11.47 -23.56
C THR A 164 -9.04 -11.45 -23.95
N ARG A 165 -9.37 -11.15 -25.22
CA ARG A 165 -10.76 -11.16 -25.71
C ARG A 165 -11.43 -12.54 -25.61
N ILE A 166 -10.68 -13.63 -25.78
CA ILE A 166 -11.23 -15.00 -25.64
C ILE A 166 -11.31 -15.39 -24.15
N MET A 167 -10.37 -14.95 -23.32
CA MET A 167 -10.47 -15.15 -21.86
C MET A 167 -11.73 -14.48 -21.29
N GLU A 168 -12.05 -13.27 -21.75
CA GLU A 168 -13.29 -12.55 -21.39
C GLU A 168 -14.59 -13.28 -21.80
N THR A 169 -14.53 -14.23 -22.74
CA THR A 169 -15.72 -14.98 -23.21
C THR A 169 -15.76 -16.44 -22.77
N GLN A 170 -14.66 -16.99 -22.21
CA GLN A 170 -14.54 -18.43 -21.91
C GLN A 170 -14.01 -18.75 -20.50
N ASP A 171 -13.64 -17.74 -19.70
CA ASP A 171 -13.12 -17.85 -18.32
C ASP A 171 -11.91 -18.80 -18.12
N HIS A 172 -11.33 -19.33 -19.21
CA HIS A 172 -10.14 -20.18 -19.22
C HIS A 172 -9.07 -19.61 -20.17
N GLU A 173 -7.81 -20.03 -20.00
CA GLU A 173 -6.77 -19.65 -20.95
C GLU A 173 -7.00 -20.32 -22.32
N PRO A 174 -6.99 -19.57 -23.44
CA PRO A 174 -7.17 -20.15 -24.76
C PRO A 174 -5.90 -20.87 -25.24
N THR A 175 -6.09 -22.02 -25.85
CA THR A 175 -5.03 -22.80 -26.50
C THR A 175 -4.54 -22.09 -27.76
N ASN A 176 -3.26 -22.24 -28.15
CA ASN A 176 -2.71 -21.67 -29.40
C ASN A 176 -3.53 -22.04 -30.65
N LYS A 177 -4.21 -23.20 -30.65
CA LYS A 177 -5.18 -23.60 -31.69
C LYS A 177 -6.40 -22.68 -31.77
N GLN A 178 -6.97 -22.29 -30.63
CA GLN A 178 -8.10 -21.35 -30.57
C GLN A 178 -7.66 -19.94 -31.00
N LEU A 179 -6.46 -19.51 -30.61
CA LEU A 179 -5.87 -18.25 -31.09
C LEU A 179 -5.66 -18.26 -32.62
N ALA A 180 -5.20 -19.37 -33.18
CA ALA A 180 -4.99 -19.55 -34.62
C ALA A 180 -6.30 -19.41 -35.40
N ILE A 181 -7.36 -20.08 -34.93
CA ILE A 181 -8.73 -19.99 -35.49
C ILE A 181 -9.26 -18.55 -35.40
N ALA A 182 -9.17 -17.92 -34.22
CA ALA A 182 -9.68 -16.56 -33.98
C ALA A 182 -8.95 -15.48 -34.81
N MET A 183 -7.70 -15.70 -35.19
CA MET A 183 -6.93 -14.82 -36.06
C MET A 183 -6.98 -15.21 -37.55
N GLY A 184 -7.59 -16.33 -37.92
CA GLY A 184 -7.56 -16.85 -39.30
C GLY A 184 -6.14 -17.24 -39.77
N THR A 185 -5.25 -17.63 -38.86
CA THR A 185 -3.84 -17.94 -39.17
C THR A 185 -3.49 -19.41 -38.91
N LYS A 186 -2.37 -19.88 -39.46
CA LYS A 186 -1.86 -21.24 -39.23
C LYS A 186 -1.27 -21.35 -37.81
N LEU A 187 -1.48 -22.47 -37.11
CA LEU A 187 -0.96 -22.70 -35.75
C LEU A 187 0.53 -22.36 -35.61
N GLY A 188 1.37 -22.94 -36.47
CA GLY A 188 2.82 -22.68 -36.49
C GLY A 188 3.23 -21.27 -36.93
N TYR A 189 2.31 -20.37 -37.30
CA TYR A 189 2.61 -18.93 -37.41
C TYR A 189 2.65 -18.30 -36.01
N ILE A 190 1.66 -18.57 -35.16
CA ILE A 190 1.58 -18.04 -33.80
C ILE A 190 2.80 -18.46 -32.98
N ASP A 191 3.17 -19.74 -32.99
CA ASP A 191 4.32 -20.23 -32.22
C ASP A 191 5.63 -19.54 -32.66
N ARG A 192 5.79 -19.29 -33.97
CA ARG A 192 6.95 -18.55 -34.52
C ARG A 192 6.95 -17.07 -34.14
N VAL A 193 5.79 -16.40 -34.16
CA VAL A 193 5.67 -14.99 -33.73
C VAL A 193 5.99 -14.86 -32.25
N LEU A 194 5.43 -15.74 -31.39
CA LEU A 194 5.68 -15.73 -29.95
C LEU A 194 7.17 -15.98 -29.63
N TRP A 195 7.81 -16.93 -30.32
CA TRP A 195 9.25 -17.19 -30.17
C TRP A 195 10.11 -15.99 -30.59
N ARG A 196 9.87 -15.42 -31.78
CA ARG A 196 10.57 -14.22 -32.27
C ARG A 196 10.35 -13.00 -31.38
N ALA A 197 9.13 -12.83 -30.85
CA ALA A 197 8.82 -11.74 -29.94
C ALA A 197 9.56 -11.87 -28.60
N ARG A 198 9.70 -13.08 -28.06
CA ARG A 198 10.52 -13.33 -26.86
C ARG A 198 11.99 -12.94 -27.10
N GLU A 199 12.59 -13.40 -28.19
CA GLU A 199 13.96 -13.02 -28.57
C GLU A 199 14.09 -11.51 -28.79
N SER A 200 13.10 -10.87 -29.43
CA SER A 200 13.05 -9.42 -29.66
C SER A 200 12.96 -8.62 -28.36
N ARG A 201 12.15 -9.08 -27.38
CA ARG A 201 12.06 -8.50 -26.03
C ARG A 201 13.44 -8.54 -25.35
N ASP A 202 14.08 -9.70 -25.33
CA ASP A 202 15.39 -9.88 -24.70
C ASP A 202 16.49 -9.04 -25.37
N ARG A 203 16.50 -8.98 -26.71
CA ARG A 203 17.47 -8.18 -27.48
C ARG A 203 17.29 -6.68 -27.25
N LEU A 204 16.04 -6.18 -27.23
CA LEU A 204 15.74 -4.79 -26.89
C LEU A 204 16.17 -4.45 -25.47
N ILE A 205 15.79 -5.25 -24.47
CA ILE A 205 16.15 -5.01 -23.06
C ILE A 205 17.67 -4.97 -22.88
N ARG A 206 18.42 -5.92 -23.44
CA ARG A 206 19.89 -5.96 -23.32
C ARG A 206 20.54 -4.68 -23.84
N CYS A 207 20.12 -4.21 -25.01
CA CYS A 207 20.74 -3.05 -25.65
C CYS A 207 20.31 -1.71 -25.05
N TYR A 208 19.06 -1.62 -24.58
CA TYR A 208 18.50 -0.41 -23.97
C TYR A 208 18.65 -0.34 -22.44
N SER A 209 19.14 -1.41 -21.79
CA SER A 209 19.41 -1.50 -20.35
C SER A 209 20.09 -0.25 -19.76
N LYS A 210 21.17 0.22 -20.40
CA LYS A 210 21.92 1.42 -19.97
C LYS A 210 21.07 2.70 -20.00
N LEU A 211 20.21 2.85 -21.02
CA LEU A 211 19.26 3.98 -21.09
C LEU A 211 18.26 3.90 -19.95
N VAL A 212 17.66 2.73 -19.71
CA VAL A 212 16.69 2.53 -18.62
C VAL A 212 17.31 2.84 -17.26
N ILE A 213 18.51 2.32 -16.98
CA ILE A 213 19.25 2.59 -15.72
C ILE A 213 19.52 4.10 -15.57
N SER A 214 19.94 4.80 -16.64
CA SER A 214 20.18 6.25 -16.58
C SER A 214 18.91 7.08 -16.27
N ILE A 215 17.74 6.59 -16.68
CA ILE A 215 16.44 7.22 -16.40
C ILE A 215 15.97 6.86 -14.98
N ALA A 216 16.30 5.67 -14.48
CA ALA A 216 15.93 5.18 -13.16
C ALA A 216 16.79 5.74 -12.01
N ALA A 217 18.08 5.99 -12.23
CA ALA A 217 19.03 6.44 -11.19
C ALA A 217 18.55 7.66 -10.37
N PRO A 218 17.95 8.73 -10.95
CA PRO A 218 17.41 9.87 -10.18
C PRO A 218 16.20 9.55 -9.28
N TYR A 219 15.69 8.31 -9.30
CA TYR A 219 14.59 7.83 -8.45
C TYR A 219 15.05 6.88 -7.34
N GLN A 220 16.34 6.55 -7.28
CA GLN A 220 16.93 5.77 -6.19
C GLN A 220 16.70 6.46 -4.82
N GLY A 221 16.56 5.66 -3.76
CA GLY A 221 16.32 6.16 -2.39
C GLY A 221 14.88 6.62 -2.11
N LYS A 222 13.98 6.66 -3.11
CA LYS A 222 12.59 7.10 -2.92
C LYS A 222 11.65 6.05 -2.30
N GLY A 223 12.15 4.87 -1.96
CA GLY A 223 11.39 3.77 -1.32
C GLY A 223 11.27 2.50 -2.15
N ILE A 224 11.95 2.43 -3.30
CA ILE A 224 12.04 1.25 -4.19
C ILE A 224 13.52 1.03 -4.53
N SER A 225 13.94 -0.22 -4.71
CA SER A 225 15.33 -0.55 -5.10
C SER A 225 15.64 -0.11 -6.53
N LEU A 226 16.91 0.12 -6.85
CA LEU A 226 17.32 0.46 -8.23
C LEU A 226 17.04 -0.70 -9.21
N GLN A 227 17.10 -1.95 -8.74
CA GLN A 227 16.78 -3.13 -9.54
C GLN A 227 15.29 -3.13 -9.94
N ASP A 228 14.38 -2.94 -8.98
CA ASP A 228 12.94 -2.88 -9.25
C ASP A 228 12.58 -1.69 -10.15
N LEU A 229 13.16 -0.52 -9.91
CA LEU A 229 12.99 0.66 -10.77
C LEU A 229 13.46 0.38 -12.20
N THR A 230 14.54 -0.38 -12.36
CA THR A 230 15.05 -0.79 -13.68
C THR A 230 14.10 -1.77 -14.35
N GLN A 231 13.50 -2.73 -13.63
CA GLN A 231 12.52 -3.65 -14.22
C GLN A 231 11.21 -2.95 -14.61
N GLU A 232 10.70 -2.03 -13.79
CA GLU A 232 9.53 -1.20 -14.14
C GLU A 232 9.84 -0.27 -15.33
N GLY A 233 11.08 0.20 -15.43
CA GLY A 233 11.59 0.90 -16.60
C GLY A 233 11.67 0.03 -17.86
N ASN A 234 12.11 -1.23 -17.74
CA ASN A 234 12.12 -2.21 -18.84
C ASN A 234 10.69 -2.50 -19.34
N ILE A 235 9.72 -2.63 -18.42
CA ILE A 235 8.29 -2.75 -18.76
C ILE A 235 7.80 -1.51 -19.52
N GLY A 236 8.28 -0.31 -19.15
CA GLY A 236 8.01 0.93 -19.88
C GLY A 236 8.61 0.96 -21.27
N LEU A 237 9.86 0.53 -21.42
CA LEU A 237 10.55 0.40 -22.71
C LEU A 237 9.75 -0.50 -23.67
N LEU A 238 9.31 -1.69 -23.23
CA LEU A 238 8.55 -2.63 -24.06
C LEU A 238 7.19 -2.03 -24.50
N LYS A 239 6.44 -1.43 -23.56
CA LYS A 239 5.18 -0.73 -23.87
C LYS A 239 5.36 0.43 -24.86
N GLY A 240 6.51 1.09 -24.81
CA GLY A 240 6.91 2.09 -25.80
C GLY A 240 7.21 1.47 -27.16
N ALA A 241 7.98 0.39 -27.21
CA ALA A 241 8.36 -0.31 -28.44
C ALA A 241 7.13 -0.90 -29.18
N GLU A 242 6.17 -1.48 -28.46
CA GLU A 242 4.88 -1.95 -28.99
C GLU A 242 4.08 -0.84 -29.70
N ARG A 243 4.25 0.42 -29.30
CA ARG A 243 3.52 1.59 -29.83
C ARG A 243 4.35 2.46 -30.78
N PHE A 244 5.64 2.16 -30.93
CA PHE A 244 6.58 2.96 -31.70
C PHE A 244 6.34 2.84 -33.21
N GLU A 245 6.35 3.95 -33.94
CA GLU A 245 6.19 3.98 -35.41
C GLU A 245 7.49 4.41 -36.08
N PRO A 246 8.23 3.51 -36.75
CA PRO A 246 9.52 3.82 -37.36
C PRO A 246 9.41 4.82 -38.53
N ASN A 247 8.26 4.84 -39.22
CA ASN A 247 7.98 5.72 -40.35
C ASN A 247 8.07 7.22 -40.00
N ARG A 248 8.00 7.59 -38.71
CA ARG A 248 8.09 8.98 -38.25
C ARG A 248 9.52 9.54 -38.19
N GLY A 249 10.54 8.74 -38.53
CA GLY A 249 11.94 9.20 -38.63
C GLY A 249 12.60 9.60 -37.30
N HIS A 250 12.03 9.19 -36.17
CA HIS A 250 12.61 9.40 -34.83
C HIS A 250 13.17 8.09 -34.29
N LYS A 251 14.28 8.14 -33.53
CA LYS A 251 14.85 6.95 -32.87
C LYS A 251 13.95 6.44 -31.75
N LEU A 252 13.94 5.12 -31.52
CA LEU A 252 13.16 4.50 -30.45
C LEU A 252 13.47 5.11 -29.07
N SER A 253 14.75 5.37 -28.79
CA SER A 253 15.22 6.03 -27.55
C SER A 253 14.46 7.30 -27.17
N THR A 254 14.15 8.16 -28.15
CA THR A 254 13.44 9.43 -27.94
C THR A 254 11.98 9.21 -27.53
N TYR A 255 11.32 8.19 -28.11
CA TYR A 255 9.95 7.85 -27.79
C TYR A 255 9.84 7.07 -26.47
N ALA A 256 10.71 6.08 -26.29
CA ALA A 256 10.76 5.21 -25.12
C ALA A 256 11.06 5.97 -23.82
N TYR A 257 11.82 7.07 -23.87
CA TYR A 257 12.10 7.92 -22.69
C TYR A 257 10.85 8.25 -21.88
N TRP A 258 9.77 8.65 -22.55
CA TRP A 258 8.51 9.02 -21.89
C TRP A 258 7.82 7.82 -21.25
N TRP A 259 7.80 6.67 -21.93
CA TRP A 259 7.21 5.44 -21.41
C TRP A 259 7.98 4.88 -20.20
N ILE A 260 9.31 4.83 -20.28
CA ILE A 260 10.20 4.43 -19.18
C ILE A 260 9.98 5.33 -17.97
N ARG A 261 9.96 6.66 -18.17
CA ARG A 261 9.73 7.63 -17.08
C ARG A 261 8.33 7.45 -16.47
N GLN A 262 7.31 7.26 -17.30
CA GLN A 262 5.92 7.12 -16.84
C GLN A 262 5.71 5.85 -16.02
N THR A 263 6.26 4.69 -16.44
CA THR A 263 6.13 3.46 -15.65
C THR A 263 6.92 3.52 -14.36
N ILE A 264 8.10 4.12 -14.34
CA ILE A 264 8.89 4.33 -13.12
C ILE A 264 8.12 5.20 -12.11
N ILE A 265 7.50 6.30 -12.54
CA ILE A 265 6.68 7.16 -11.66
C ILE A 265 5.43 6.40 -11.18
N GLN A 266 4.75 5.67 -12.07
CA GLN A 266 3.58 4.88 -11.70
C GLN A 266 3.91 3.75 -10.72
N ALA A 267 5.08 3.12 -10.87
CA ALA A 267 5.58 2.11 -9.94
C ALA A 267 5.91 2.73 -8.58
N LEU A 268 6.50 3.93 -8.56
CA LEU A 268 6.74 4.70 -7.34
C LEU A 268 5.41 4.97 -6.59
N ASP A 269 4.38 5.47 -7.27
CA ASP A 269 3.08 5.76 -6.66
C ASP A 269 2.33 4.50 -6.16
N LYS A 270 2.62 3.33 -6.75
CA LYS A 270 2.02 2.05 -6.35
C LYS A 270 2.78 1.33 -5.24
N LYS A 271 4.12 1.30 -5.29
CA LYS A 271 4.99 0.40 -4.51
C LYS A 271 5.93 1.08 -3.51
N SER A 272 6.14 2.40 -3.57
CA SER A 272 7.16 3.08 -2.73
C SER A 272 6.83 3.23 -1.24
N ARG A 273 5.61 2.87 -0.83
CA ARG A 273 5.09 3.06 0.53
C ARG A 273 4.37 1.81 1.00
N LEU A 274 4.64 1.41 2.24
CA LEU A 274 3.95 0.32 2.93
C LEU A 274 2.44 0.55 2.99
N VAL A 275 2.02 1.78 3.32
CA VAL A 275 0.62 2.24 3.18
C VAL A 275 0.53 3.05 1.89
N ARG A 276 -0.19 2.52 0.90
CA ARG A 276 -0.39 3.15 -0.40
C ARG A 276 -1.23 4.43 -0.27
N LEU A 277 -0.82 5.48 -0.96
CA LEU A 277 -1.60 6.73 -1.09
C LEU A 277 -2.26 6.83 -2.48
N PRO A 278 -3.39 7.53 -2.61
CA PRO A 278 -3.96 7.92 -3.91
C PRO A 278 -2.99 8.79 -4.73
N GLY A 279 -3.09 8.74 -6.06
CA GLY A 279 -2.18 9.45 -6.97
C GLY A 279 -2.17 10.97 -6.77
N HIS A 280 -3.35 11.59 -6.63
CA HIS A 280 -3.46 13.03 -6.36
C HIS A 280 -2.77 13.43 -5.04
N MET A 281 -2.81 12.57 -4.02
CA MET A 281 -2.10 12.81 -2.76
C MET A 281 -0.58 12.69 -2.94
N GLY A 282 -0.11 11.68 -3.68
CA GLY A 282 1.31 11.51 -4.02
C GLY A 282 1.89 12.73 -4.75
N GLN A 283 1.18 13.22 -5.76
CA GLN A 283 1.52 14.45 -6.49
C GLN A 283 1.53 15.68 -5.57
N MET A 284 0.55 15.81 -4.67
CA MET A 284 0.51 16.91 -3.71
C MET A 284 1.68 16.86 -2.71
N VAL A 285 2.09 15.67 -2.24
CA VAL A 285 3.29 15.50 -1.40
C VAL A 285 4.55 15.98 -2.12
N ALA A 286 4.72 15.63 -3.40
CA ALA A 286 5.86 16.11 -4.19
C ALA A 286 5.85 17.64 -4.35
N ARG A 287 4.69 18.23 -4.68
CA ARG A 287 4.53 19.70 -4.77
C ARG A 287 4.79 20.42 -3.45
N ILE A 288 4.37 19.85 -2.31
CA ILE A 288 4.65 20.38 -0.97
C ILE A 288 6.15 20.29 -0.67
N ALA A 289 6.83 19.21 -1.02
CA ALA A 289 8.28 19.08 -0.84
C ALA A 289 9.07 20.09 -1.70
N GLU A 290 8.68 20.29 -2.96
CA GLU A 290 9.28 21.30 -3.85
C GLU A 290 9.05 22.73 -3.32
N ALA A 291 7.83 23.04 -2.88
CA ALA A 291 7.50 24.31 -2.25
C ALA A 291 8.29 24.54 -0.96
N ASN A 292 8.43 23.51 -0.11
CA ASN A 292 9.20 23.58 1.13
C ASN A 292 10.68 23.87 0.84
N ASN A 293 11.28 23.20 -0.14
CA ASN A 293 12.68 23.43 -0.51
C ASN A 293 12.89 24.85 -1.06
N HIS A 294 12.03 25.30 -1.96
CA HIS A 294 12.13 26.63 -2.58
C HIS A 294 11.87 27.77 -1.59
N LEU A 295 10.86 27.64 -0.72
CA LEU A 295 10.61 28.61 0.35
C LEU A 295 11.69 28.54 1.44
N GLY A 296 12.22 27.35 1.74
CA GLY A 296 13.32 27.17 2.70
C GLY A 296 14.59 27.88 2.28
N ILE A 297 14.95 27.82 0.99
CA ILE A 297 16.06 28.60 0.42
C ILE A 297 15.79 30.11 0.49
N LYS A 298 14.56 30.55 0.19
CA LYS A 298 14.20 31.98 0.16
C LYS A 298 14.08 32.64 1.53
N LEU A 299 13.64 31.89 2.53
CA LEU A 299 13.36 32.39 3.89
C LEU A 299 14.46 32.00 4.89
N SER A 300 15.46 31.22 4.46
CA SER A 300 16.53 30.64 5.29
C SER A 300 16.04 29.92 6.57
N ARG A 301 14.80 29.40 6.53
CA ARG A 301 14.11 28.74 7.65
C ARG A 301 13.11 27.70 7.13
N VAL A 302 12.69 26.77 7.98
CA VAL A 302 11.60 25.85 7.64
C VAL A 302 10.29 26.64 7.45
N PRO A 303 9.63 26.59 6.27
CA PRO A 303 8.43 27.37 6.02
C PRO A 303 7.22 26.79 6.76
N THR A 304 6.30 27.66 7.15
CA THR A 304 5.06 27.27 7.83
C THR A 304 4.01 26.77 6.82
N HIS A 305 3.12 25.87 7.27
CA HIS A 305 2.01 25.35 6.46
C HIS A 305 1.14 26.46 5.81
N LYS A 306 1.03 27.64 6.44
CA LYS A 306 0.32 28.81 5.89
C LYS A 306 1.07 29.45 4.70
N GLU A 307 2.40 29.53 4.75
CA GLU A 307 3.22 30.07 3.65
C GLU A 307 3.24 29.11 2.45
N VAL A 308 3.35 27.81 2.72
CA VAL A 308 3.28 26.74 1.71
C VAL A 308 1.92 26.73 1.00
N ALA A 309 0.83 26.83 1.75
CA ALA A 309 -0.52 26.96 1.24
C ALA A 309 -0.70 28.17 0.31
N LYS A 310 -0.21 29.36 0.72
CA LYS A 310 -0.20 30.57 -0.11
C LYS A 310 0.60 30.38 -1.40
N TYR A 311 1.79 29.80 -1.33
CA TYR A 311 2.65 29.55 -2.49
C TYR A 311 2.03 28.57 -3.49
N LEU A 312 1.38 27.49 -3.00
CA LEU A 312 0.74 26.49 -3.84
C LEU A 312 -0.67 26.87 -4.33
N LYS A 313 -1.26 27.95 -3.81
CA LYS A 313 -2.66 28.37 -4.00
C LYS A 313 -3.67 27.27 -3.59
N VAL A 314 -3.44 26.67 -2.43
CA VAL A 314 -4.15 25.50 -1.89
C VAL A 314 -4.52 25.76 -0.42
N PRO A 315 -5.70 25.36 0.08
CA PRO A 315 -6.11 25.68 1.46
C PRO A 315 -5.22 25.00 2.52
N VAL A 316 -4.99 25.70 3.64
CA VAL A 316 -4.09 25.27 4.73
C VAL A 316 -4.51 23.91 5.33
N SER A 317 -5.82 23.64 5.38
CA SER A 317 -6.39 22.36 5.83
C SER A 317 -5.88 21.18 5.00
N THR A 318 -5.88 21.31 3.66
CA THR A 318 -5.40 20.24 2.77
C THR A 318 -3.89 20.05 2.84
N VAL A 319 -3.10 21.12 3.02
CA VAL A 319 -1.65 20.99 3.25
C VAL A 319 -1.39 20.22 4.55
N ARG A 320 -2.07 20.57 5.66
CA ARG A 320 -1.97 19.81 6.92
C ARG A 320 -2.35 18.34 6.75
N LEU A 321 -3.51 18.06 6.16
CA LEU A 321 -4.02 16.70 5.95
C LEU A 321 -3.06 15.85 5.12
N VAL A 322 -2.50 16.41 4.05
CA VAL A 322 -1.51 15.73 3.20
C VAL A 322 -0.21 15.51 3.97
N THR A 323 0.31 16.51 4.68
CA THR A 323 1.51 16.36 5.51
C THR A 323 1.34 15.26 6.57
N GLU A 324 0.21 15.23 7.28
CA GLU A 324 -0.11 14.20 8.29
C GLU A 324 -0.21 12.80 7.67
N ARG A 325 -1.00 12.63 6.60
CA ARG A 325 -1.17 11.33 5.91
C ARG A 325 0.07 10.89 5.12
N SER A 326 1.02 11.79 4.84
CA SER A 326 2.26 11.48 4.11
C SER A 326 3.38 10.91 4.98
N LYS A 327 3.22 10.93 6.32
CA LYS A 327 4.18 10.38 7.28
C LYS A 327 4.47 8.90 6.95
N ARG A 328 5.75 8.51 7.01
CA ARG A 328 6.15 7.10 6.85
C ARG A 328 5.97 6.37 8.18
N PRO A 329 5.51 5.10 8.18
CA PRO A 329 5.45 4.31 9.40
C PRO A 329 6.86 4.08 9.98
N ILE A 330 6.94 3.88 11.29
CA ILE A 330 8.17 3.60 12.02
C ILE A 330 8.16 2.11 12.40
N SER A 331 9.32 1.45 12.37
CA SER A 331 9.43 0.06 12.82
C SER A 331 9.19 -0.05 14.33
N ILE A 332 8.36 -1.02 14.72
CA ILE A 332 8.10 -1.37 16.13
C ILE A 332 9.38 -1.92 16.81
N ASN A 333 10.28 -2.53 16.03
CA ASN A 333 11.56 -3.06 16.52
C ASN A 333 12.66 -1.98 16.57
N ARG A 334 12.32 -0.70 16.33
CA ARG A 334 13.30 0.38 16.44
C ARG A 334 13.72 0.54 17.90
N PRO A 335 15.03 0.56 18.21
CA PRO A 335 15.50 0.87 19.56
C PRO A 335 15.18 2.33 19.91
N VAL A 336 14.77 2.56 21.15
CA VAL A 336 14.37 3.87 21.67
C VAL A 336 15.57 4.63 22.23
N ASN A 337 16.51 3.90 22.83
CA ASN A 337 17.74 4.42 23.41
C ASN A 337 18.96 3.94 22.62
N ASP A 338 20.02 4.75 22.55
CA ASP A 338 21.25 4.44 21.80
C ASP A 338 21.97 3.17 22.28
N ARG A 339 21.71 2.71 23.51
CA ARG A 339 22.23 1.45 24.06
C ARG A 339 21.57 0.19 23.46
N GLY A 340 20.50 0.33 22.67
CA GLY A 340 19.84 -0.78 21.98
C GLY A 340 18.99 -1.72 22.85
N CYS A 341 19.05 -1.62 24.17
CA CYS A 341 18.39 -2.56 25.10
C CYS A 341 16.87 -2.45 25.22
N LEU A 342 16.24 -1.43 24.61
CA LEU A 342 14.80 -1.17 24.73
C LEU A 342 14.23 -0.78 23.36
N THR A 343 13.23 -1.52 22.91
CA THR A 343 12.52 -1.35 21.63
C THR A 343 11.19 -0.62 21.83
N LEU A 344 10.64 -0.04 20.76
CA LEU A 344 9.29 0.55 20.82
C LEU A 344 8.21 -0.49 21.18
N GLN A 345 8.42 -1.77 20.85
CA GLN A 345 7.50 -2.86 21.20
C GLN A 345 7.31 -3.00 22.72
N GLU A 346 8.38 -2.89 23.49
CA GLU A 346 8.38 -3.12 24.95
C GLU A 346 7.78 -1.94 25.73
N ILE A 347 7.77 -0.75 25.14
CA ILE A 347 7.13 0.46 25.72
C ILE A 347 5.65 0.53 25.33
N MET A 348 5.26 -0.01 24.18
CA MET A 348 3.90 0.11 23.67
C MET A 348 2.92 -0.69 24.55
N PRO A 349 1.88 -0.05 25.14
CA PRO A 349 0.91 -0.77 25.94
C PRO A 349 0.15 -1.77 25.07
N GLY A 350 0.01 -2.99 25.60
CA GLY A 350 -0.91 -3.98 25.02
C GLY A 350 -2.37 -3.53 25.19
N PRO A 351 -3.32 -4.11 24.42
CA PRO A 351 -4.73 -3.82 24.60
C PRO A 351 -5.20 -4.19 26.02
N ASP A 352 -5.92 -3.28 26.68
CA ASP A 352 -6.40 -3.36 28.09
C ASP A 352 -7.13 -4.68 28.43
N ASN A 353 -7.67 -5.33 27.40
CA ASN A 353 -8.28 -6.66 27.44
C ASN A 353 -7.36 -7.80 27.94
N LEU A 354 -6.04 -7.57 27.98
CA LEU A 354 -5.02 -8.57 28.34
C LEU A 354 -4.49 -8.43 29.79
N THR A 355 -4.92 -7.43 30.57
CA THR A 355 -4.50 -7.36 31.97
C THR A 355 -5.06 -8.57 32.74
N PRO A 356 -4.27 -9.17 33.66
CA PRO A 356 -4.70 -10.39 34.37
C PRO A 356 -5.98 -10.16 35.17
N GLU A 357 -6.16 -8.96 35.73
CA GLU A 357 -7.38 -8.52 36.40
C GLU A 357 -8.59 -8.56 35.47
N ASN A 358 -8.54 -7.87 34.32
CA ASN A 358 -9.64 -7.88 33.33
C ASN A 358 -9.92 -9.29 32.78
N MET A 359 -8.90 -10.14 32.66
CA MET A 359 -9.06 -11.54 32.27
C MET A 359 -9.80 -12.36 33.34
N VAL A 360 -9.49 -12.17 34.63
CA VAL A 360 -10.18 -12.82 35.75
C VAL A 360 -11.61 -12.31 35.86
N ILE A 361 -11.82 -10.99 35.85
CA ILE A 361 -13.14 -10.34 35.87
C ILE A 361 -14.03 -10.90 34.75
N ARG A 362 -13.53 -10.98 33.50
CA ARG A 362 -14.26 -11.58 32.38
C ARG A 362 -14.54 -13.07 32.54
N LYS A 363 -13.66 -13.82 33.21
CA LYS A 363 -13.86 -15.25 33.48
C LYS A 363 -14.95 -15.46 34.54
N LEU A 364 -14.95 -14.66 35.60
CA LEU A 364 -15.96 -14.66 36.66
C LEU A 364 -17.33 -14.25 36.11
N MET A 365 -17.40 -13.12 35.39
CA MET A 365 -18.62 -12.67 34.70
C MET A 365 -19.19 -13.75 33.77
N LYS A 366 -18.35 -14.48 33.02
CA LYS A 366 -18.80 -15.62 32.19
C LYS A 366 -19.30 -16.81 33.01
N GLN A 367 -18.76 -17.07 34.21
CA GLN A 367 -19.24 -18.12 35.10
C GLN A 367 -20.58 -17.75 35.74
N GLU A 368 -20.74 -16.49 36.18
CA GLU A 368 -22.00 -15.97 36.72
C GLU A 368 -23.10 -15.91 35.66
N LEU A 369 -22.79 -15.48 34.44
CA LEU A 369 -23.74 -15.50 33.33
C LEU A 369 -24.21 -16.94 33.01
N LYS A 370 -23.31 -17.94 33.09
CA LYS A 370 -23.69 -19.36 33.00
C LYS A 370 -24.57 -19.82 34.16
N ARG A 371 -24.29 -19.39 35.39
CA ARG A 371 -25.16 -19.67 36.56
C ARG A 371 -26.55 -19.07 36.36
N LEU A 372 -26.65 -17.81 35.90
CA LEU A 372 -27.92 -17.17 35.54
C LEU A 372 -28.67 -17.96 34.47
N LEU A 373 -28.03 -18.30 33.35
CA LEU A 373 -28.67 -19.11 32.29
C LEU A 373 -29.16 -20.47 32.79
N SER A 374 -28.48 -21.08 33.78
CA SER A 374 -28.91 -22.35 34.39
C SER A 374 -30.18 -22.26 35.25
N THR A 375 -30.62 -21.05 35.63
CA THR A 375 -31.90 -20.84 36.35
C THR A 375 -33.12 -20.85 35.43
N LEU A 376 -32.92 -20.71 34.11
CA LEU A 376 -34.00 -20.73 33.11
C LEU A 376 -34.24 -22.15 32.57
N SER A 377 -35.39 -22.33 31.91
CA SER A 377 -35.61 -23.55 31.13
C SER A 377 -34.55 -23.69 30.03
N LYS A 378 -34.13 -24.93 29.72
CA LYS A 378 -33.15 -25.23 28.66
C LYS A 378 -33.49 -24.54 27.33
N ARG A 379 -34.78 -24.48 26.97
CA ARG A 379 -35.28 -23.82 25.75
C ARG A 379 -35.15 -22.29 25.80
N GLU A 380 -35.43 -21.71 26.96
CA GLU A 380 -35.35 -20.27 27.23
C GLU A 380 -33.90 -19.76 27.20
N ALA A 381 -33.00 -20.49 27.88
CA ALA A 381 -31.57 -20.23 27.85
C ALA A 381 -31.00 -20.37 26.43
N HIS A 382 -31.42 -21.39 25.68
CA HIS A 382 -30.96 -21.59 24.31
C HIS A 382 -31.32 -20.42 23.38
N ILE A 383 -32.58 -19.95 23.41
CA ILE A 383 -33.03 -18.78 22.65
C ILE A 383 -32.19 -17.54 22.97
N LEU A 384 -31.92 -17.27 24.26
CA LEU A 384 -31.06 -16.17 24.69
C LEU A 384 -29.61 -16.33 24.19
N THR A 385 -29.05 -17.54 24.22
CA THR A 385 -27.67 -17.78 23.73
C THR A 385 -27.50 -17.58 22.24
N LEU A 386 -28.54 -17.87 21.43
CA LEU A 386 -28.54 -17.63 19.99
C LEU A 386 -28.73 -16.14 19.67
N TYR A 387 -29.68 -15.48 20.34
CA TYR A 387 -29.98 -14.06 20.12
C TYR A 387 -28.80 -13.14 20.47
N PHE A 388 -28.11 -13.41 21.59
CA PHE A 388 -26.95 -12.62 22.02
C PHE A 388 -25.59 -13.20 21.58
N GLY A 389 -25.56 -14.31 20.83
CA GLY A 389 -24.30 -14.92 20.36
C GLY A 389 -23.40 -15.47 21.47
N LEU A 390 -23.93 -15.74 22.67
CA LEU A 390 -23.17 -16.07 23.89
C LEU A 390 -22.32 -17.34 23.77
N ASN A 391 -22.62 -18.20 22.79
CA ASN A 391 -21.87 -19.41 22.46
C ASN A 391 -20.64 -19.14 21.55
N GLY A 392 -20.32 -17.88 21.25
CA GLY A 392 -19.26 -17.49 20.32
C GLY A 392 -19.71 -17.44 18.85
N GLN A 393 -21.02 -17.50 18.60
CA GLN A 393 -21.62 -17.31 17.28
C GLN A 393 -22.05 -15.85 17.09
N ILE A 394 -22.31 -15.46 15.85
CA ILE A 394 -22.89 -14.15 15.52
C ILE A 394 -24.32 -14.10 16.13
N PRO A 395 -24.74 -12.99 16.77
CA PRO A 395 -26.11 -12.85 17.28
C PRO A 395 -27.13 -13.01 16.15
N GLN A 396 -28.09 -13.92 16.34
CA GLN A 396 -29.10 -14.27 15.33
C GLN A 396 -30.37 -13.42 15.44
N SER A 397 -31.04 -13.16 14.31
CA SER A 397 -32.34 -12.50 14.31
C SER A 397 -33.44 -13.42 14.87
N PHE A 398 -34.52 -12.84 15.42
CA PHE A 398 -35.68 -13.63 15.88
C PHE A 398 -36.33 -14.50 14.78
N GLU A 399 -36.12 -14.15 13.51
CA GLU A 399 -36.64 -14.91 12.38
C GLU A 399 -35.74 -16.12 12.03
N GLU A 400 -34.42 -15.97 12.10
CA GLU A 400 -33.47 -17.09 12.00
C GLU A 400 -33.66 -18.10 13.14
N ILE A 401 -33.81 -17.61 14.37
CA ILE A 401 -34.10 -18.45 15.55
C ILE A 401 -35.48 -19.13 15.39
N GLY A 402 -36.44 -18.46 14.72
CA GLY A 402 -37.74 -19.03 14.37
C GLY A 402 -37.63 -20.21 13.42
N LYS A 403 -36.85 -20.03 12.36
CA LYS A 403 -36.56 -21.08 11.36
C LYS A 403 -35.79 -22.26 11.97
N SER A 404 -34.85 -22.03 12.90
CA SER A 404 -34.09 -23.12 13.52
C SER A 404 -34.87 -23.90 14.59
N LEU A 405 -35.81 -23.27 15.30
CA LEU A 405 -36.62 -23.90 16.35
C LEU A 405 -38.05 -24.28 15.91
N ASN A 406 -38.38 -24.11 14.63
CA ASN A 406 -39.73 -24.28 14.07
C ASN A 406 -40.81 -23.50 14.85
N LEU A 407 -40.54 -22.21 15.09
CA LEU A 407 -41.43 -21.29 15.82
C LEU A 407 -41.68 -20.01 15.03
N SER A 408 -42.82 -19.37 15.28
CA SER A 408 -43.05 -18.01 14.81
C SER A 408 -42.08 -17.04 15.47
N ARG A 409 -41.59 -16.07 14.68
CA ARG A 409 -40.79 -14.92 15.11
C ARG A 409 -41.38 -14.24 16.36
N GLU A 410 -42.69 -14.08 16.40
CA GLU A 410 -43.39 -13.41 17.51
C GLU A 410 -43.36 -14.25 18.79
N THR A 411 -43.51 -15.58 18.70
CA THR A 411 -43.39 -16.49 19.84
C THR A 411 -42.00 -16.41 20.48
N ILE A 412 -40.95 -16.28 19.68
CA ILE A 412 -39.57 -16.09 20.18
C ILE A 412 -39.40 -14.71 20.81
N ARG A 413 -39.94 -13.65 20.19
CA ARG A 413 -39.91 -12.29 20.78
C ARG A 413 -40.58 -12.27 22.15
N GLN A 414 -41.77 -12.87 22.26
CA GLN A 414 -42.50 -13.01 23.53
C GLN A 414 -41.71 -13.83 24.55
N THR A 415 -41.13 -14.96 24.13
CA THR A 415 -40.27 -15.78 25.00
C THR A 415 -39.08 -14.96 25.51
N ASN A 416 -38.38 -14.21 24.64
CA ASN A 416 -37.23 -13.39 25.02
C ASN A 416 -37.61 -12.26 26.01
N ILE A 417 -38.77 -11.62 25.82
CA ILE A 417 -39.26 -10.61 26.77
C ILE A 417 -39.60 -11.24 28.12
N ALA A 418 -40.27 -12.40 28.12
CA ALA A 418 -40.61 -13.13 29.33
C ALA A 418 -39.36 -13.65 30.08
N THR A 419 -38.34 -14.12 29.37
CA THR A 419 -37.08 -14.59 29.98
C THR A 419 -36.23 -13.46 30.53
N LEU A 420 -36.16 -12.32 29.84
CA LEU A 420 -35.53 -11.10 30.38
C LEU A 420 -36.29 -10.58 31.62
N ALA A 421 -37.62 -10.67 31.65
CA ALA A 421 -38.41 -10.33 32.83
C ALA A 421 -38.20 -11.31 34.01
N LYS A 422 -37.98 -12.60 33.74
CA LYS A 422 -37.56 -13.60 34.76
C LYS A 422 -36.17 -13.30 35.30
N LEU A 423 -35.19 -13.06 34.43
CA LEU A 423 -33.82 -12.68 34.79
C LEU A 423 -33.78 -11.44 35.68
N LYS A 424 -34.59 -10.41 35.36
CA LYS A 424 -34.75 -9.19 36.17
C LYS A 424 -35.22 -9.41 37.62
N LYS A 425 -35.86 -10.54 37.92
CA LYS A 425 -36.34 -10.89 39.27
C LYS A 425 -35.38 -11.80 40.04
N SER A 426 -34.23 -12.16 39.46
CA SER A 426 -33.27 -13.05 40.09
C SER A 426 -32.22 -12.28 40.90
N ASN A 427 -32.00 -12.67 42.16
CA ASN A 427 -30.99 -12.06 43.04
C ASN A 427 -29.55 -12.20 42.50
N ILE A 428 -29.32 -13.10 41.52
CA ILE A 428 -28.01 -13.26 40.88
C ILE A 428 -27.68 -12.05 39.98
N LEU A 429 -28.69 -11.30 39.54
CA LEU A 429 -28.48 -10.10 38.72
C LEU A 429 -27.78 -8.98 39.51
N ASP A 430 -27.94 -8.93 40.83
CA ASP A 430 -27.25 -7.93 41.66
C ASP A 430 -25.73 -8.08 41.60
N TYR A 431 -25.19 -9.31 41.66
CA TYR A 431 -23.76 -9.56 41.44
C TYR A 431 -23.29 -9.13 40.04
N LEU A 432 -24.12 -9.26 39.00
CA LEU A 432 -23.78 -8.77 37.67
C LEU A 432 -23.76 -7.23 37.55
N LYS A 433 -24.41 -6.49 38.46
CA LYS A 433 -24.34 -5.01 38.47
C LYS A 433 -22.96 -4.52 38.93
N ASP A 434 -22.25 -5.30 39.75
CA ASP A 434 -20.91 -4.94 40.23
C ASP A 434 -19.87 -4.92 39.10
N TYR A 435 -20.16 -5.56 37.96
CA TYR A 435 -19.33 -5.57 36.74
C TYR A 435 -19.63 -4.41 35.77
N LEU A 436 -20.52 -3.48 36.13
CA LEU A 436 -20.98 -2.38 35.28
C LEU A 436 -20.30 -1.03 35.58
N VAL A 437 -19.19 -1.05 36.33
CA VAL A 437 -18.28 0.08 36.60
C VAL A 437 -17.43 0.41 35.37
#